data_AF-A0AAD8YC66-F1
#
_entry.id   AF-A0AAD8YC66-F1
#
_cell.length_a   1.000
_cell.length_b   1.000
_cell.length_c   1.000
_cell.angle_alpha   90.00
_cell.angle_beta   90.00
_cell.angle_gamma   90.00
#
_symmetry.space_group_name_H-M   'P 1'
#
loop_
_entity.id
_entity.type
_entity.pdbx_description
1 polymer ?
#
loop_
_entity_poly.entity_id
_entity_poly.type
_entity_poly.pdbx_seq_one_letter_code
_entity_poly.pdbx_strand_id
1 'polypeptide(L)'
;MIGSTLARVSRPVVARQQRRGIVDWMTNYPDKVMEIKKIQMKGGTCQGEYAPTWLKQDGDTVTLAFGAALLAYGTALCSVGFYRLATGKGKKD
;
A
#
# COMPACT_ATOMS: atom_id res chain seq x y z
N MET A 1 -2.23 -46.88 -46.87
CA MET A 1 -1.05 -45.98 -46.76
C MET A 1 -1.50 -44.77 -45.94
N ILE A 2 -1.21 -44.73 -44.63
CA ILE A 2 -0.07 -44.00 -44.02
C ILE A 2 -0.19 -42.49 -44.33
N GLY A 3 -0.32 -41.55 -43.40
CA GLY A 3 -0.26 -41.64 -41.95
C GLY A 3 -0.70 -40.32 -41.31
N SER A 4 -1.37 -40.42 -40.17
CA SER A 4 -1.64 -39.30 -39.28
C SER A 4 -0.37 -38.97 -38.52
N THR A 5 0.35 -37.94 -38.97
CA THR A 5 1.55 -37.42 -38.31
C THR A 5 1.16 -36.78 -36.99
N LEU A 6 1.24 -37.54 -35.89
CA LEU A 6 1.18 -37.02 -34.53
C LEU A 6 2.39 -36.12 -34.32
N ALA A 7 2.17 -34.80 -34.42
CA ALA A 7 3.16 -33.81 -34.01
C ALA A 7 3.43 -33.99 -32.51
N ARG A 8 4.55 -34.64 -32.19
CA ARG A 8 5.06 -34.77 -30.83
C ARG A 8 5.51 -33.39 -30.36
N VAL A 9 4.63 -32.65 -29.71
CA VAL A 9 4.99 -31.42 -29.00
C VAL A 9 5.95 -31.82 -27.88
N SER A 10 7.23 -31.45 -28.04
CA SER A 10 8.21 -31.54 -26.97
C SER A 10 7.76 -30.63 -25.83
N ARG A 11 7.46 -31.22 -24.67
CA ARG A 11 7.26 -30.43 -23.46
C ARG A 11 8.58 -29.70 -23.17
N PRO A 12 8.60 -28.38 -22.92
CA PRO A 12 9.81 -27.71 -22.51
C PRO A 12 10.30 -28.38 -21.23
N VAL A 13 11.54 -28.90 -21.27
CA VAL A 13 12.21 -29.37 -20.06
C VAL A 13 12.37 -28.15 -19.18
N VAL A 14 11.51 -28.03 -18.16
CA VAL A 14 11.68 -27.04 -17.10
C VAL A 14 13.01 -27.38 -16.44
N ALA A 15 14.05 -26.61 -16.78
CA ALA A 15 15.36 -26.74 -16.17
C ALA A 15 15.14 -26.72 -14.65
N ARG A 16 15.57 -27.78 -13.96
CA ARG A 16 15.48 -27.83 -12.49
C ARG A 16 16.24 -26.63 -11.95
N GLN A 17 15.51 -25.61 -11.53
CA GLN A 17 16.06 -24.39 -10.97
C GLN A 17 16.87 -24.78 -9.73
N GLN A 18 18.20 -24.61 -9.82
CA GLN A 18 19.12 -24.91 -8.74
C GLN A 18 18.75 -24.00 -7.56
N ARG A 19 18.23 -24.58 -6.46
CA ARG A 19 17.82 -23.83 -5.27
C ARG A 19 19.03 -23.15 -4.64
N ARG A 20 19.27 -21.89 -4.99
CA ARG A 20 20.29 -21.04 -4.38
C ARG A 20 19.64 -20.33 -3.20
N GLY A 21 19.65 -20.92 -2.00
CA GLY A 21 18.80 -20.51 -0.87
C GLY A 21 18.70 -19.00 -0.57
N ILE A 22 19.80 -18.25 -0.64
CA ILE A 22 19.79 -16.78 -0.45
C ILE A 22 19.24 -16.04 -1.66
N VAL A 23 19.66 -16.44 -2.87
CA VAL A 23 19.20 -15.82 -4.11
C VAL A 23 17.71 -16.08 -4.29
N ASP A 24 17.25 -17.27 -3.94
CA ASP A 24 15.85 -17.69 -3.99
C ASP A 24 14.94 -16.78 -3.17
N TRP A 25 15.36 -16.35 -1.97
CA TRP A 25 14.61 -15.36 -1.18
C TRP A 25 14.59 -13.96 -1.81
N MET A 26 15.70 -13.52 -2.42
CA MET A 26 15.77 -12.21 -3.07
C MET A 26 15.01 -12.17 -4.40
N THR A 27 14.99 -13.28 -5.13
CA THR A 27 14.36 -13.36 -6.47
C THR A 27 12.94 -13.90 -6.45
N ASN A 28 12.58 -14.69 -5.44
CA ASN A 28 11.22 -15.20 -5.20
C ASN A 28 10.68 -14.64 -3.88
N TYR A 29 10.81 -13.32 -3.69
CA TYR A 29 10.04 -12.66 -2.63
C TYR A 29 8.55 -12.83 -2.94
N PRO A 30 7.71 -13.25 -1.98
CA PRO A 30 6.30 -13.48 -2.24
C PRO A 30 5.68 -12.18 -2.75
N ASP A 31 5.24 -12.21 -4.02
CA ASP A 31 4.63 -11.05 -4.65
C ASP A 31 3.24 -10.80 -4.05
N LYS A 32 3.13 -9.74 -3.26
CA LYS A 32 1.88 -9.31 -2.62
C LYS A 32 1.08 -8.32 -3.48
N VAL A 33 1.55 -7.99 -4.68
CA VAL A 33 0.87 -7.02 -5.55
C VAL A 33 -0.56 -7.46 -5.86
N MET A 34 -0.78 -8.75 -6.13
CA MET A 34 -2.13 -9.27 -6.38
C MET A 34 -3.01 -9.28 -5.14
N GLU A 35 -2.44 -9.45 -3.95
CA GLU A 35 -3.16 -9.37 -2.67
C GLU A 35 -3.61 -7.94 -2.36
N ILE A 36 -2.69 -6.98 -2.50
CA ILE A 36 -2.96 -5.55 -2.28
C ILE A 36 -3.96 -5.02 -3.32
N LYS A 37 -3.77 -5.40 -4.60
CA LYS A 37 -4.69 -5.04 -5.68
C LYS A 37 -6.08 -5.61 -5.43
N LYS A 38 -6.19 -6.82 -4.90
CA LYS A 38 -7.49 -7.41 -4.51
C LYS A 38 -8.18 -6.57 -3.43
N ILE A 39 -7.46 -6.08 -2.43
CA ILE A 39 -8.01 -5.19 -1.38
C ILE A 39 -8.52 -3.88 -1.99
N GLN A 40 -7.75 -3.26 -2.90
CA GLN A 40 -8.13 -2.00 -3.53
C GLN A 40 -9.29 -2.14 -4.54
N MET A 41 -9.33 -3.26 -5.28
CA MET A 41 -10.33 -3.52 -6.33
C MET A 41 -11.64 -4.14 -5.81
N LYS A 42 -11.62 -4.88 -4.69
CA LYS A 42 -12.82 -5.53 -4.14
C LYS A 42 -13.73 -4.61 -3.33
N GLY A 43 -13.43 -3.33 -3.17
CA GLY A 43 -14.27 -2.40 -2.42
C GLY A 43 -14.47 -2.69 -0.92
N GLY A 44 -14.18 -3.88 -0.38
CA GLY A 44 -14.52 -4.16 1.01
C GLY A 44 -14.31 -5.59 1.50
N THR A 45 -13.07 -6.07 1.62
CA THR A 45 -12.80 -7.26 2.46
C THR A 45 -12.37 -6.97 3.89
N CYS A 46 -12.29 -5.70 4.31
CA CYS A 46 -12.17 -5.37 5.74
C CYS A 46 -13.06 -4.22 6.24
N GLN A 47 -13.64 -3.34 5.40
CA GLN A 47 -14.39 -2.16 5.88
C GLN A 47 -15.59 -1.69 5.03
N GLY A 48 -16.28 -2.60 4.33
CA GLY A 48 -17.52 -2.29 3.61
C GLY A 48 -17.33 -1.43 2.35
N GLU A 49 -18.16 -1.70 1.35
CA GLU A 49 -18.11 -1.14 -0.01
C GLU A 49 -18.17 0.40 -0.10
N TYR A 50 -18.45 1.08 1.03
CA TYR A 50 -18.64 2.53 1.15
C TYR A 50 -17.41 3.29 1.68
N ALA A 51 -16.36 2.60 2.14
CA ALA A 51 -15.18 3.27 2.68
C ALA A 51 -14.36 3.96 1.55
N PRO A 52 -14.01 5.25 1.70
CA PRO A 52 -13.21 5.96 0.70
C PRO A 52 -11.81 5.37 0.60
N THR A 53 -11.10 5.62 -0.50
CA THR A 53 -9.82 4.95 -0.83
C THR A 53 -8.74 5.09 0.24
N TRP A 54 -8.76 6.16 1.03
CA TRP A 54 -7.82 6.41 2.14
C TRP A 54 -8.13 5.64 3.43
N LEU A 55 -9.16 4.80 3.47
CA LEU A 55 -9.56 3.96 4.61
C LEU A 55 -9.59 2.46 4.27
N LYS A 56 -9.01 2.06 3.14
CA LYS A 56 -9.17 0.70 2.61
C LYS A 56 -8.17 -0.30 3.18
N GLN A 57 -7.06 0.15 3.75
CA GLN A 57 -6.01 -0.71 4.30
C GLN A 57 -6.09 -0.77 5.83
N ASP A 58 -5.69 -1.93 6.37
CA ASP A 58 -5.55 -2.10 7.82
C ASP A 58 -4.44 -1.16 8.32
N GLY A 59 -4.80 -0.25 9.23
CA GLY A 59 -3.89 0.78 9.77
C GLY A 59 -4.11 2.19 9.20
N ASP A 60 -4.92 2.35 8.14
CA ASP A 60 -5.24 3.67 7.59
C ASP A 60 -5.94 4.57 8.62
N THR A 61 -6.81 4.00 9.47
CA THR A 61 -7.52 4.72 10.52
C THR A 61 -6.58 5.39 11.52
N VAL A 62 -5.52 4.68 11.92
CA VAL A 62 -4.52 5.20 12.87
C VAL A 62 -3.71 6.32 12.20
N THR A 63 -3.30 6.11 10.95
CA THR A 63 -2.55 7.10 10.18
C THR A 63 -3.37 8.38 9.96
N LEU A 64 -4.65 8.25 9.64
CA LEU A 64 -5.58 9.38 9.50
C LEU A 64 -5.83 10.10 10.82
N ALA A 65 -6.05 9.35 11.91
CA ALA A 65 -6.26 9.95 13.23
C ALA A 65 -5.04 10.77 13.66
N PHE A 66 -3.83 10.24 13.41
CA PHE A 66 -2.59 10.97 13.68
C PHE A 66 -2.46 12.23 12.81
N GLY A 67 -2.70 12.11 11.50
CA GLY A 67 -2.66 13.26 10.59
C GLY A 67 -3.68 14.34 10.97
N ALA A 68 -4.89 13.95 11.36
CA ALA A 68 -5.92 14.87 11.83
C ALA A 68 -5.53 15.59 13.12
N ALA A 69 -4.94 14.88 14.08
CA ALA A 69 -4.45 15.47 15.32
C ALA A 69 -3.33 16.50 15.06
N LEU A 70 -2.40 16.19 14.15
CA LEU A 70 -1.32 17.09 13.77
C LEU A 70 -1.86 18.37 13.10
N LEU A 71 -2.82 18.23 12.19
CA LEU A 71 -3.49 19.35 11.55
C LEU A 71 -4.19 20.23 12.58
N ALA A 72 -4.99 19.63 13.47
CA ALA A 72 -5.72 20.37 14.51
C ALA A 72 -4.76 21.17 15.40
N TYR A 73 -3.67 20.54 15.86
CA TYR A 73 -2.64 21.20 16.65
C TYR A 73 -1.99 22.37 15.91
N GLY A 74 -1.59 22.15 14.66
CA GLY A 74 -1.01 23.19 13.81
C GLY A 74 -1.96 24.37 13.60
N THR A 75 -3.23 24.10 13.29
CA THR A 75 -4.24 25.16 13.14
C THR A 75 -4.45 25.96 14.42
N ALA A 76 -4.48 25.31 15.58
CA ALA A 76 -4.62 26.00 16.86
C ALA A 76 -3.44 26.95 17.12
N LEU A 77 -2.20 26.49 16.86
CA LEU A 77 -1.01 27.33 16.99
C LEU A 77 -1.04 28.51 16.00
N CYS A 78 -1.44 28.27 14.75
CA CYS A 78 -1.60 29.34 13.76
C CYS A 78 -2.62 30.38 14.22
N SER A 79 -3.79 29.96 14.71
CA SER A 79 -4.81 30.88 15.24
C SER A 79 -4.28 31.72 16.41
N VAL A 80 -3.57 31.11 17.35
CA VAL A 80 -2.93 31.83 18.47
C VAL A 80 -1.85 32.79 17.96
N GLY A 81 -1.05 32.36 16.98
CA GLY A 81 -0.04 33.20 16.32
C GLY A 81 -0.64 34.43 15.65
N PHE A 82 -1.71 34.24 14.87
CA PHE A 82 -2.45 35.34 14.23
C PHE A 82 -3.03 36.30 15.27
N TYR A 83 -3.62 35.79 16.36
CA TYR A 83 -4.13 36.63 17.43
C TYR A 83 -3.04 37.47 18.10
N ARG A 84 -1.89 36.86 18.40
CA ARG A 84 -0.75 37.56 19.01
C ARG A 84 -0.15 38.60 18.08
N LEU A 85 -0.05 38.30 16.78
CA LEU A 85 0.39 39.23 15.75
C LEU A 85 -0.55 40.44 15.67
N ALA A 86 -1.86 40.21 15.63
CA ALA A 86 -2.86 41.27 15.55
C ALA A 86 -2.90 42.17 16.79
N THR A 87 -2.66 41.59 17.98
CA THR A 87 -2.71 42.33 19.26
C THR A 87 -1.35 42.87 19.71
N GLY A 88 -0.27 42.56 18.99
CA GLY A 88 1.09 42.93 19.35
C GLY A 88 1.63 42.27 20.64
N LYS A 89 0.96 41.23 21.15
CA LYS A 89 1.28 40.57 22.42
C LYS A 89 2.28 39.42 22.25
N GLY A 90 3.08 39.15 23.28
CA GLY A 90 3.96 37.97 23.34
C GLY A 90 5.37 38.15 22.75
N LYS A 91 5.83 39.40 22.62
CA LYS A 91 7.25 39.69 22.39
C LYS A 91 8.03 39.26 23.65
N LYS A 92 9.14 38.56 23.46
CA LYS A 92 10.12 38.34 24.53
C LYS A 92 11.07 39.53 24.51
N ASP A 93 11.36 40.07 25.68
CA ASP A 93 12.36 41.13 25.87
C ASP A 93 13.74 40.69 25.40
#